data_AF-A0A0B4EKV4-F1
#
_entry.id   AF-A0A0B4EKV4-F1
#
_cell.length_a   1.000
_cell.length_b   1.000
_cell.length_c   1.000
_cell.angle_alpha   90.00
_cell.angle_beta   90.00
_cell.angle_gamma   90.00
#
_symmetry.space_group_name_H-M   'P 1'
#
loop_
_entity.id
_entity.type
_entity.pdbx_description
1 polymer ?
#
loop_
_entity_poly.entity_id
_entity_poly.type
_entity_poly.pdbx_seq_one_letter_code
_entity_poly.pdbx_strand_id
1 'polypeptide(L)'
;GMGIIALNLFLAKPLLKLKIFTVTQVLEKRYNPMARQASAVIMLAYALMIGVTSILAIGTVLQVLFGLPFWISVVLGGGVVVVYSTIGGMWSLTLTDIVQFVIKTVGLMFILLPICLYRVGGWDELVAKLPASSFSFTAIGWDTIITYF
;
A
#
# COMPACT_ATOMS: atom_id res chain seq x y z
N GLY A 1 -11.75 -1.17 -1.15
CA GLY A 1 -12.21 -2.57 -1.35
C GLY A 1 -13.22 -2.68 -2.49
N MET A 2 -14.42 -2.14 -2.31
CA MET A 2 -15.47 -2.12 -3.35
C MET A 2 -15.04 -1.37 -4.63
N GLY A 3 -14.23 -0.31 -4.54
CA GLY A 3 -13.66 0.39 -5.70
C GLY A 3 -12.81 -0.52 -6.59
N ILE A 4 -11.94 -1.34 -6.00
CA ILE A 4 -11.11 -2.33 -6.72
C ILE A 4 -11.98 -3.42 -7.36
N ILE A 5 -13.05 -3.85 -6.67
CA ILE A 5 -14.00 -4.85 -7.20
C ILE A 5 -14.77 -4.28 -8.40
N ALA A 6 -15.23 -3.02 -8.32
CA ALA A 6 -15.89 -2.33 -9.43
C ALA A 6 -14.93 -2.13 -10.61
N LEU A 7 -13.71 -1.69 -10.35
CA LEU A 7 -12.67 -1.50 -11.37
C LEU A 7 -12.31 -2.83 -12.05
N ASN A 8 -12.23 -3.93 -11.31
CA ASN A 8 -12.01 -5.26 -11.86
C ASN A 8 -13.20 -5.69 -12.75
N LEU A 9 -14.44 -5.60 -12.25
CA LEU A 9 -15.62 -6.04 -13.02
C LEU A 9 -15.83 -5.24 -14.31
N PHE A 10 -15.63 -3.92 -14.27
CA PHE A 10 -15.89 -3.03 -15.41
C PHE A 10 -14.68 -2.84 -16.33
N LEU A 11 -13.45 -2.73 -15.81
CA LEU A 11 -12.26 -2.45 -16.61
C LEU A 11 -11.40 -3.69 -16.91
N ALA A 12 -11.45 -4.79 -16.14
CA ALA A 12 -10.59 -5.95 -16.43
C ALA A 12 -10.93 -6.60 -17.78
N LYS A 13 -12.22 -6.75 -18.12
CA LYS A 13 -12.64 -7.34 -19.39
C LYS A 13 -12.16 -6.57 -20.63
N PRO A 14 -12.31 -5.23 -20.73
CA PRO A 14 -11.78 -4.48 -21.86
C PRO A 14 -10.25 -4.36 -21.88
N LEU A 15 -9.59 -4.28 -20.72
CA LEU A 15 -8.12 -4.19 -20.64
C LEU A 15 -7.43 -5.49 -21.06
N LEU A 16 -7.94 -6.64 -20.63
CA LEU A 16 -7.39 -7.96 -21.00
C LEU A 16 -7.53 -8.26 -22.50
N LYS A 17 -8.63 -7.82 -23.13
CA LYS A 17 -8.83 -7.96 -24.58
C LYS A 17 -7.85 -7.14 -25.42
N LEU A 18 -7.22 -6.11 -24.84
CA LEU A 18 -6.31 -5.23 -25.57
C LEU A 18 -4.82 -5.64 -25.45
N LYS A 19 -4.47 -6.65 -24.62
CA LYS A 19 -3.07 -7.02 -24.30
C LYS A 19 -2.20 -5.82 -23.88
N ILE A 20 -2.80 -4.93 -23.09
CA ILE A 20 -2.14 -3.71 -22.65
C ILE A 20 -1.64 -3.89 -21.22
N PHE A 21 -0.35 -3.68 -20.98
CA PHE A 21 0.30 -3.95 -19.70
C PHE A 21 0.42 -2.69 -18.81
N THR A 22 0.12 -1.50 -19.35
CA THR A 22 0.20 -0.22 -18.60
C THR A 22 -0.92 0.76 -19.00
N VAL A 23 -1.39 1.59 -18.06
CA VAL A 23 -2.39 2.65 -18.32
C VAL A 23 -1.92 3.58 -19.45
N THR A 24 -0.62 3.84 -19.52
CA THR A 24 0.05 4.65 -20.54
C THR A 24 -0.12 4.11 -21.96
N GLN A 25 -0.12 2.78 -22.14
CA GLN A 25 -0.36 2.12 -23.43
C GLN A 25 -1.83 2.16 -23.86
N VAL A 26 -2.78 2.27 -22.90
CA VAL A 26 -4.20 2.48 -23.22
C VAL A 26 -4.42 3.87 -23.82
N LEU A 27 -3.73 4.87 -23.29
CA LEU A 27 -3.71 6.22 -23.89
C LEU A 27 -3.00 6.24 -25.25
N GLU A 28 -1.93 5.48 -25.41
CA GLU A 28 -1.18 5.36 -26.68
C GLU A 28 -2.06 4.83 -27.82
N LYS A 29 -2.90 3.82 -27.56
CA LYS A 29 -3.77 3.22 -28.59
C LYS A 29 -4.96 4.09 -28.98
N ARG A 30 -5.34 5.08 -28.16
CA ARG A 30 -6.58 5.86 -28.35
C ARG A 30 -6.37 7.33 -28.74
N TYR A 31 -5.23 7.97 -28.42
CA TYR A 31 -5.11 9.43 -28.55
C TYR A 31 -3.91 9.99 -29.33
N ASN A 32 -2.65 9.72 -28.95
CA ASN A 32 -1.43 10.09 -29.70
C ASN A 32 -0.17 9.84 -28.83
N PRO A 33 1.03 9.66 -29.42
CA PRO A 33 2.29 9.42 -28.67
C PRO A 33 2.71 10.54 -27.71
N MET A 34 2.18 11.76 -27.87
CA MET A 34 2.41 12.89 -26.94
C MET A 34 1.68 12.71 -25.58
N ALA A 35 0.45 12.16 -25.60
CA ALA A 35 -0.31 11.89 -24.38
C ALA A 35 0.33 10.79 -23.52
N ARG A 36 1.05 9.86 -24.16
CA ARG A 36 1.85 8.82 -23.50
C ARG A 36 3.02 9.41 -22.70
N GLN A 37 3.71 10.41 -23.23
CA GLN A 37 4.83 11.05 -22.52
C GLN A 37 4.34 11.85 -21.32
N ALA A 38 3.28 12.65 -21.48
CA ALA A 38 2.69 13.41 -20.38
C ALA A 38 2.20 12.49 -19.24
N SER A 39 1.47 11.42 -19.56
CA SER A 39 1.01 10.45 -18.56
C SER A 39 2.14 9.65 -17.92
N ALA A 40 3.21 9.30 -18.67
CA ALA A 40 4.39 8.66 -18.10
C ALA A 40 5.12 9.55 -17.09
N VAL A 41 5.26 10.85 -17.38
CA VAL A 41 5.89 11.82 -16.45
C VAL A 41 5.06 11.96 -15.17
N ILE A 42 3.73 12.06 -15.29
CA ILE A 42 2.84 12.15 -14.13
C ILE A 42 2.93 10.87 -13.28
N MET A 43 2.89 9.69 -13.92
CA MET A 43 3.04 8.41 -13.22
C MET A 43 4.39 8.27 -12.53
N LEU A 44 5.47 8.73 -13.18
CA LEU A 44 6.81 8.73 -12.59
C LEU A 44 6.88 9.65 -11.37
N ALA A 45 6.34 10.86 -11.46
CA ALA A 45 6.29 11.81 -10.35
C ALA A 45 5.49 11.23 -9.17
N TYR A 46 4.35 10.60 -9.44
CA TYR A 46 3.54 9.93 -8.43
C TYR A 46 4.27 8.74 -7.78
N ALA A 47 4.92 7.90 -8.58
CA ALA A 47 5.72 6.78 -8.08
C ALA A 47 6.88 7.25 -7.19
N LEU A 48 7.56 8.34 -7.57
CA LEU A 48 8.59 8.97 -6.74
C LEU A 48 8.03 9.47 -5.42
N MET A 49 6.87 10.15 -5.44
CA MET A 49 6.24 10.66 -4.22
C MET A 49 5.91 9.54 -3.22
N ILE A 50 5.35 8.42 -3.71
CA ILE A 50 5.09 7.24 -2.89
C ILE A 50 6.39 6.60 -2.40
N GLY A 51 7.40 6.47 -3.28
CA GLY A 51 8.69 5.89 -2.94
C GLY A 51 9.41 6.65 -1.83
N VAL A 52 9.45 7.99 -1.92
CA VAL A 52 10.04 8.86 -0.89
C VAL A 52 9.30 8.68 0.44
N THR A 53 7.97 8.74 0.42
CA THR A 53 7.15 8.57 1.63
C THR A 53 7.42 7.21 2.29
N SER A 54 7.57 6.15 1.49
CA SER A 54 7.84 4.80 1.97
C SER A 54 9.23 4.68 2.61
N ILE A 55 10.26 5.29 2.01
CA ILE A 55 11.63 5.30 2.56
C ILE A 55 11.68 6.10 3.87
N LEU A 56 10.98 7.23 3.94
CA LEU A 56 10.89 8.01 5.18
C LEU A 56 10.24 7.21 6.30
N ALA A 57 9.15 6.48 6.00
CA ALA A 57 8.49 5.61 6.98
C ALA A 57 9.40 4.46 7.46
N ILE A 58 10.18 3.85 6.55
CA ILE A 58 11.18 2.84 6.93
C ILE A 58 12.27 3.49 7.82
N GLY A 59 12.75 4.68 7.45
CA GLY A 59 13.78 5.41 8.18
C GLY A 59 13.36 5.78 9.61
N THR A 60 12.12 6.22 9.81
CA THR A 60 11.60 6.52 11.16
C THR A 60 11.47 5.26 12.01
N VAL A 61 10.96 4.16 11.44
CA VAL A 61 10.88 2.87 12.15
C VAL A 61 12.26 2.38 12.55
N LEU A 62 13.26 2.42 11.65
CA LEU A 62 14.64 2.03 11.98
C LEU A 62 15.25 2.93 13.05
N GLN A 63 15.02 4.25 12.98
CA GLN A 63 15.49 5.19 14.01
C GLN A 63 14.93 4.84 15.38
N VAL A 64 13.63 4.53 15.49
CA VAL A 64 13.00 4.19 16.77
C VAL A 64 13.48 2.84 17.29
N LEU A 65 13.68 1.86 16.40
CA LEU A 65 14.11 0.51 16.79
C LEU A 65 15.58 0.44 17.20
N PHE A 66 16.47 1.14 16.48
CA PHE A 66 17.92 1.04 16.66
C PHE A 66 18.55 2.27 17.34
N GLY A 67 17.78 3.34 17.56
CA GLY A 67 18.28 4.59 18.15
C GLY A 67 19.27 5.35 17.26
N LEU A 68 19.35 5.01 15.97
CA LEU A 68 20.31 5.60 15.02
C LEU A 68 19.86 6.98 14.54
N PRO A 69 20.80 7.88 14.16
CA PRO A 69 20.43 9.15 13.55
C PRO A 69 19.69 8.92 12.24
N PHE A 70 18.63 9.71 12.02
CA PHE A 70 17.69 9.56 10.91
C PHE A 70 18.35 9.39 9.53
N TRP A 71 19.42 10.16 9.28
CA TRP A 71 20.16 10.11 8.01
C TRP A 71 20.74 8.71 7.73
N ILE A 72 21.27 8.03 8.74
CA ILE A 72 21.82 6.67 8.60
C ILE A 72 20.68 5.67 8.35
N SER A 73 19.58 5.79 9.09
CA SER A 73 18.40 4.93 8.91
C SER A 73 17.79 5.02 7.51
N VAL A 74 17.74 6.23 6.93
CA VAL A 74 17.24 6.47 5.57
C VAL A 74 18.19 5.87 4.53
N VAL A 75 19.50 6.09 4.66
CA VAL A 75 20.49 5.55 3.71
C VAL A 75 20.50 4.02 3.75
N LEU A 76 20.43 3.43 4.94
CA LEU A 76 20.45 1.98 5.10
C LEU A 76 19.14 1.35 4.61
N GLY A 77 17.99 1.87 5.04
CA GLY A 77 16.67 1.39 4.62
C GLY A 77 16.43 1.59 3.12
N GLY A 78 16.68 2.78 2.59
CA GLY A 78 16.57 3.08 1.17
C GLY A 78 17.57 2.29 0.33
N GLY A 79 18.81 2.13 0.81
CA GLY A 79 19.85 1.35 0.12
C GLY A 79 19.46 -0.12 -0.06
N VAL A 80 18.95 -0.77 0.99
CA VAL A 80 18.42 -2.14 0.89
C VAL A 80 17.30 -2.22 -0.14
N VAL A 81 16.37 -1.26 -0.11
CA VAL A 81 15.24 -1.18 -1.06
C VAL A 81 15.70 -1.05 -2.51
N VAL A 82 16.64 -0.15 -2.77
CA VAL A 82 17.18 0.05 -4.13
C VAL A 82 17.93 -1.19 -4.61
N VAL A 83 18.75 -1.81 -3.75
CA VAL A 83 19.54 -2.99 -4.13
C VAL A 83 18.63 -4.16 -4.52
N TYR A 84 17.67 -4.53 -3.68
CA TYR A 84 16.79 -5.66 -4.02
C TYR A 84 15.86 -5.32 -5.20
N SER A 85 15.40 -4.07 -5.30
CA SER A 85 14.53 -3.64 -6.40
C SER A 85 15.25 -3.65 -7.75
N THR A 86 16.52 -3.25 -7.78
CA THR A 86 17.29 -3.17 -9.03
C THR A 86 17.66 -4.55 -9.55
N ILE A 87 18.00 -5.49 -8.66
CA ILE A 87 18.42 -6.85 -9.05
C ILE A 87 17.23 -7.67 -9.54
N GLY A 88 16.06 -7.51 -8.93
CA GLY A 88 14.97 -8.46 -9.10
C GLY A 88 13.82 -8.07 -10.04
N GLY A 89 13.76 -6.80 -10.48
CA GLY A 89 12.71 -6.32 -11.38
C GLY A 89 11.28 -6.57 -10.86
N MET A 90 10.30 -6.68 -11.78
CA MET A 90 8.89 -6.94 -11.41
C MET A 90 8.67 -8.24 -10.65
N TRP A 91 9.54 -9.25 -10.84
CA TRP A 91 9.41 -10.54 -10.16
C TRP A 91 9.74 -10.43 -8.68
N SER A 92 10.82 -9.73 -8.33
CA SER A 92 11.17 -9.49 -6.91
C SER A 92 10.17 -8.57 -6.22
N LEU A 93 9.64 -7.57 -6.92
CA LEU A 93 8.55 -6.74 -6.38
C LEU A 93 7.33 -7.61 -6.04
N THR A 94 6.92 -8.51 -6.94
CA THR A 94 5.80 -9.42 -6.67
C THR A 94 6.10 -10.35 -5.49
N LEU A 95 7.30 -10.93 -5.41
CA LEU A 95 7.66 -11.85 -4.33
C LEU A 95 7.72 -11.14 -2.98
N THR A 96 8.27 -9.93 -2.93
CA THR A 96 8.30 -9.13 -1.70
C THR A 96 6.91 -8.69 -1.27
N ASP A 97 5.99 -8.40 -2.20
CA ASP A 97 4.59 -8.09 -1.87
C ASP A 97 3.88 -9.30 -1.23
N ILE A 98 4.05 -10.50 -1.79
CA ILE A 98 3.50 -11.74 -1.22
C ILE A 98 4.04 -11.97 0.20
N VAL A 99 5.35 -11.81 0.39
CA VAL A 99 5.98 -11.99 1.70
C VAL A 99 5.45 -10.95 2.70
N GLN A 100 5.37 -9.68 2.31
CA GLN A 100 4.80 -8.64 3.18
C GLN A 100 3.33 -8.88 3.49
N PHE A 101 2.54 -9.38 2.53
CA PHE A 101 1.15 -9.73 2.74
C PHE A 101 1.01 -10.84 3.78
N VAL A 102 1.80 -11.91 3.68
CA VAL A 102 1.80 -13.00 4.66
C VAL A 102 2.24 -12.50 6.04
N ILE A 103 3.34 -11.75 6.12
CA ILE A 103 3.86 -11.20 7.38
C ILE A 103 2.83 -10.29 8.05
N LYS A 104 2.20 -9.38 7.29
CA LYS A 104 1.16 -8.48 7.83
C LYS A 104 -0.08 -9.25 8.26
N THR A 105 -0.48 -10.26 7.49
CA THR A 105 -1.64 -11.11 7.85
C THR A 105 -1.37 -11.85 9.15
N VAL A 106 -0.24 -12.54 9.26
CA VAL A 106 0.11 -13.29 10.49
C VAL A 106 0.35 -12.34 11.66
N GLY A 107 1.19 -11.32 11.49
CA GLY A 107 1.56 -10.40 12.56
C GLY A 107 0.39 -9.56 13.08
N LEU A 108 -0.44 -9.04 12.19
CA LEU A 108 -1.55 -8.17 12.59
C LEU A 108 -2.79 -8.97 12.98
N MET A 109 -3.23 -9.93 12.13
CA MET A 109 -4.49 -10.66 12.37
C MET A 109 -4.35 -11.76 13.41
N PHE A 110 -3.23 -12.49 13.42
CA PHE A 110 -3.08 -13.68 14.26
C PHE A 110 -2.28 -13.44 15.54
N ILE A 111 -1.48 -12.37 15.61
CA ILE A 111 -0.67 -12.06 16.80
C ILE A 111 -1.20 -10.81 17.49
N LEU A 112 -1.20 -9.66 16.81
CA LEU A 112 -1.56 -8.40 17.42
C LEU A 112 -3.02 -8.37 17.87
N LEU A 113 -3.95 -8.82 17.02
CA LEU A 113 -5.38 -8.86 17.33
C LEU A 113 -5.71 -9.66 18.62
N PRO A 114 -5.29 -10.93 18.77
CA PRO A 114 -5.57 -11.68 19.99
C PRO A 114 -4.82 -11.16 21.22
N ILE A 115 -3.61 -10.61 21.07
CA ILE A 115 -2.89 -9.99 22.19
C ILE A 115 -3.60 -8.72 22.66
N CYS A 116 -4.07 -7.89 21.73
CA CYS A 116 -4.88 -6.72 22.04
C CYS A 116 -6.20 -7.11 22.71
N LEU A 117 -6.89 -8.13 22.21
CA LEU A 117 -8.12 -8.66 22.82
C LEU A 117 -7.88 -9.22 24.23
N TYR A 118 -6.78 -9.93 24.44
CA TYR A 118 -6.41 -10.45 25.76
C TYR A 118 -6.05 -9.32 26.74
N ARG A 119 -5.26 -8.32 26.31
CA ARG A 119 -4.90 -7.16 27.15
C ARG A 119 -6.08 -6.26 27.50
N VAL A 120 -7.08 -6.20 26.64
CA VAL A 120 -8.31 -5.44 26.91
C VAL A 120 -9.24 -6.18 27.87
N GLY A 121 -9.07 -7.49 28.07
CA GLY A 121 -9.88 -8.30 28.99
C GLY A 121 -10.95 -9.17 28.31
N GLY A 122 -10.86 -9.35 26.99
CA GLY A 122 -11.81 -10.10 26.19
C GLY A 122 -12.68 -9.21 25.29
N TRP A 123 -13.51 -9.85 24.45
CA TRP A 123 -14.41 -9.16 23.52
C TRP A 123 -15.43 -8.27 24.25
N ASP A 124 -15.90 -8.71 25.42
CA ASP A 124 -16.93 -7.99 26.20
C ASP A 124 -16.39 -6.68 26.83
N GLU A 125 -15.16 -6.68 27.35
CA GLU A 125 -14.49 -5.46 27.83
C GLU A 125 -14.13 -4.51 26.68
N LEU A 126 -13.82 -5.05 25.50
CA LEU A 126 -13.51 -4.27 24.30
C LEU A 126 -14.75 -3.52 23.82
N VAL A 127 -15.92 -4.17 23.84
CA VAL A 127 -17.21 -3.53 23.54
C VAL A 127 -17.61 -2.53 24.63
N ALA A 128 -17.27 -2.79 25.89
CA ALA A 128 -17.57 -1.87 27.00
C ALA A 128 -16.71 -0.59 27.00
N LYS A 129 -15.45 -0.67 26.55
CA LYS A 129 -14.52 0.46 26.48
C LYS A 129 -14.54 1.21 25.14
N LEU A 130 -14.97 0.57 24.06
CA LEU A 130 -15.13 1.24 22.78
C LEU A 130 -16.50 1.93 22.72
N PRO A 131 -16.56 3.21 22.32
CA PRO A 131 -17.83 3.87 22.08
C PRO A 131 -18.60 3.12 20.98
N ALA A 132 -19.94 3.05 21.10
CA ALA A 132 -20.81 2.33 20.14
C ALA A 132 -20.62 2.74 18.67
N SER A 133 -20.02 3.92 18.45
CA SER A 133 -19.50 4.38 17.16
C SER A 133 -18.52 3.37 16.54
N SER A 134 -17.51 2.87 17.25
CA SER A 134 -16.43 2.05 16.69
C SER A 134 -16.87 0.71 16.06
N PHE A 135 -18.08 0.24 16.36
CA PHE A 135 -18.67 -0.97 15.76
C PHE A 135 -19.60 -0.68 14.58
N SER A 136 -19.85 0.59 14.26
CA SER A 136 -20.64 0.97 13.11
C SER A 136 -19.78 0.95 11.84
N PHE A 137 -20.33 0.44 10.74
CA PHE A 137 -19.69 0.46 9.42
C PHE A 137 -19.38 1.89 8.91
N THR A 138 -19.90 2.93 9.57
CA THR A 138 -19.77 4.35 9.19
C THR A 138 -18.87 5.16 10.12
N ALA A 139 -18.31 4.58 11.19
CA ALA A 139 -17.51 5.33 12.16
C ALA A 139 -16.09 5.67 11.72
N ILE A 140 -15.63 5.13 10.59
CA ILE A 140 -14.39 5.57 9.92
C ILE A 140 -14.57 7.01 9.38
N GLY A 141 -15.82 7.49 9.26
CA GLY A 141 -16.17 8.78 8.68
C GLY A 141 -16.35 8.67 7.16
N TRP A 142 -17.42 9.24 6.63
CA TRP A 142 -17.70 9.23 5.19
C TRP A 142 -16.57 9.86 4.36
N ASP A 143 -15.89 10.87 4.89
CA ASP A 143 -14.75 11.53 4.24
C ASP A 143 -13.56 10.57 4.06
N THR A 144 -13.25 9.79 5.09
CA THR A 144 -12.17 8.80 5.04
C THR A 144 -12.55 7.62 4.16
N ILE A 145 -13.83 7.20 4.17
CA ILE A 145 -14.33 6.14 3.29
C ILE A 145 -14.23 6.55 1.82
N ILE A 146 -14.57 7.81 1.48
CA ILE A 146 -14.42 8.34 0.12
C ILE A 146 -12.94 8.48 -0.26
N THR A 147 -12.06 8.87 0.68
CA THR A 147 -10.62 9.00 0.42
C THR A 147 -9.93 7.65 0.19
N TYR A 148 -10.41 6.58 0.83
CA TYR A 148 -9.92 5.21 0.62
C TYR A 148 -10.55 4.48 -0.58
N PHE A 149 -11.55 5.09 -1.24
CA PHE A 149 -12.24 4.54 -2.42
C PHE A 149 -11.70 5.10 -3.73
#